data_AF-A0A959FXG7-F1
#
_entry.id   AF-A0A959FXG7-F1
#
_cell.length_a   1.000
_cell.length_b   1.000
_cell.length_c   1.000
_cell.angle_alpha   90.00
_cell.angle_beta   90.00
_cell.angle_gamma   90.00
#
_symmetry.space_group_name_H-M   'P 1'
#
loop_
_entity.id
_entity.type
_entity.pdbx_description
1 polymer ?
#
loop_
_entity_poly.entity_id
_entity_poly.type
_entity_poly.pdbx_seq_one_letter_code
_entity_poly.pdbx_strand_id
1 'polypeptide(L)'
;PKGVMIQHAALCNYLRWAQACYLEDTQLKGNFGLFTALSFDLTMTSLFLPLISGNTLQVLPPADNIVDTLEHYLKQGITMMKLTPAHVDVLRESTLEAPGLQLAILGGEALLPRHVEILRRINPDIRIYNEYGPTEATVGCTVYEVPAEAEAILIGRPIHNTQIYILDDRQQLVPQGVLGEICIGGAGLAAGYLNRPDLSQERFIEHPELPGTRIYRTGDLGRWLPDGNLDYRGRNDNQVKLRGYRIELDEIEQALSALEGVDMAVLLLQTDPAGEKELAAYYSGAKTLESTALREALQAQLPSYMIPNHFFFLEALPLSANGKVDKRALAALESAPKTETVPFVAPRNEKERALVEVWEEVLKRDGIGIYDNFFDLGGDSIKCILIASRLKRRGYLVKIADLMKTPILADLALIVAAGNVKSVQDSVSGPAPLTPVQKALLTADSLPNKGHYNQSILLESTGRLDADLLQKSLEQLVRHHDALRLVFQQSPDGSWQQDYRSSTEPDYQFEQYDLADSENWKAELRTYSTAL
;
A
#
# COMPACT_ATOMS: atom_id res chain seq x y z
N PRO A 1 10.29 -18.76 11.22
CA PRO A 1 9.79 -17.48 11.75
C PRO A 1 10.30 -17.19 13.17
N LYS A 2 10.69 -15.95 13.47
CA LYS A 2 11.16 -15.52 14.80
C LYS A 2 10.01 -14.85 15.56
N GLY A 3 9.57 -15.42 16.69
CA GLY A 3 8.50 -14.83 17.51
C GLY A 3 9.04 -13.71 18.39
N VAL A 4 8.74 -12.44 18.08
CA VAL A 4 9.20 -11.29 18.89
C VAL A 4 8.30 -11.11 20.11
N MET A 5 8.89 -11.06 21.31
CA MET A 5 8.16 -10.94 22.58
C MET A 5 8.04 -9.46 22.99
N ILE A 6 6.92 -8.82 22.65
CA ILE A 6 6.62 -7.43 23.01
C ILE A 6 6.01 -7.36 24.41
N GLN A 7 6.52 -6.44 25.23
CA GLN A 7 5.98 -6.18 26.57
C GLN A 7 4.92 -5.08 26.52
N HIS A 8 3.93 -5.15 27.42
CA HIS A 8 2.88 -4.11 27.53
C HIS A 8 3.45 -2.70 27.71
N ALA A 9 4.51 -2.53 28.52
CA ALA A 9 5.12 -1.23 28.75
C ALA A 9 5.68 -0.61 27.46
N ALA A 10 6.27 -1.42 26.58
CA ALA A 10 6.80 -0.97 25.29
C ALA A 10 5.67 -0.50 24.36
N LEU A 11 4.59 -1.27 24.27
CA LEU A 11 3.42 -0.88 23.48
C LEU A 11 2.75 0.37 24.04
N CYS A 12 2.61 0.49 25.36
CA CYS A 12 2.07 1.69 26.01
C CYS A 12 2.93 2.92 25.73
N ASN A 13 4.26 2.79 25.76
CA ASN A 13 5.17 3.90 25.42
C ASN A 13 4.92 4.39 23.99
N TYR A 14 4.89 3.46 23.03
CA TYR A 14 4.60 3.78 21.62
C TYR A 14 3.23 4.46 21.47
N LEU A 15 2.17 3.87 22.02
CA LEU A 15 0.81 4.39 21.84
C LEU A 15 0.59 5.74 22.52
N ARG A 16 1.22 6.00 23.67
CA ARG A 16 1.14 7.31 24.33
C ARG A 16 1.88 8.39 23.56
N TRP A 17 3.04 8.05 23.00
CA TRP A 17 3.73 8.95 22.08
C TRP A 17 2.90 9.21 20.81
N ALA A 18 2.36 8.16 20.19
CA ALA A 18 1.55 8.27 18.99
C ALA A 18 0.27 9.09 19.23
N GLN A 19 -0.36 8.94 20.38
CA GLN A 19 -1.50 9.77 20.80
C GLN A 19 -1.11 11.25 20.86
N ALA A 20 -0.02 11.59 21.55
CA ALA A 20 0.44 12.96 21.67
C ALA A 20 0.78 13.54 20.28
N CYS A 21 1.66 12.86 19.54
CA CYS A 21 2.23 13.36 18.28
C CYS A 21 1.23 13.38 17.12
N TYR A 22 0.45 12.31 16.92
CA TYR A 22 -0.43 12.19 15.76
C TYR A 22 -1.82 12.79 16.00
N LEU A 23 -2.28 12.90 17.25
CA LEU A 23 -3.66 13.32 17.56
C LEU A 23 -3.72 14.62 18.38
N GLU A 24 -2.98 14.72 19.48
CA GLU A 24 -3.13 15.87 20.39
C GLU A 24 -2.45 17.13 19.83
N ASP A 25 -1.20 17.02 19.39
CA ASP A 25 -0.44 18.10 18.76
C ASP A 25 -1.10 18.60 17.46
N THR A 26 -1.87 17.72 16.83
CA THR A 26 -2.55 17.95 15.56
C THR A 26 -4.02 18.33 15.74
N GLN A 27 -4.55 18.19 16.95
CA GLN A 27 -5.97 18.29 17.31
C GLN A 27 -6.89 17.39 16.47
N LEU A 28 -6.36 16.28 15.97
CA LEU A 28 -7.05 15.38 15.07
C LEU A 28 -8.00 14.45 15.84
N LYS A 29 -9.26 14.43 15.40
CA LYS A 29 -10.29 13.49 15.86
C LYS A 29 -10.97 12.85 14.65
N GLY A 30 -11.28 11.58 14.75
CA GLY A 30 -11.97 10.86 13.70
C GLY A 30 -11.85 9.35 13.85
N ASN A 31 -11.67 8.69 12.73
CA ASN A 31 -11.66 7.24 12.62
C ASN A 31 -10.39 6.72 11.91
N PHE A 32 -9.97 5.52 12.30
CA PHE A 32 -8.91 4.75 11.66
C PHE A 32 -9.50 3.58 10.89
N GLY A 33 -9.02 3.35 9.66
CA GLY A 33 -9.34 2.14 8.92
C GLY A 33 -8.50 0.93 9.36
N LEU A 34 -9.13 -0.22 9.58
CA LEU A 34 -8.46 -1.49 9.87
C LEU A 34 -8.44 -2.41 8.64
N PHE A 35 -7.45 -2.23 7.76
CA PHE A 35 -7.30 -3.05 6.54
C PHE A 35 -5.98 -3.83 6.48
N THR A 36 -5.08 -3.67 7.45
CA THR A 36 -3.83 -4.42 7.54
C THR A 36 -4.00 -5.68 8.39
N ALA A 37 -3.26 -6.74 8.07
CA ALA A 37 -3.38 -8.01 8.78
C ALA A 37 -2.91 -7.92 10.25
N LEU A 38 -3.62 -8.58 11.15
CA LEU A 38 -3.35 -8.57 12.60
C LEU A 38 -2.01 -9.23 12.98
N SER A 39 -1.41 -9.98 12.06
CA SER A 39 -0.09 -10.59 12.23
C SER A 39 1.07 -9.58 12.19
N PHE A 40 0.80 -8.31 11.87
CA PHE A 40 1.81 -7.25 11.80
C PHE A 40 1.67 -6.25 12.94
N ASP A 41 2.81 -5.82 13.47
CA ASP A 41 2.91 -4.81 14.51
C ASP A 41 2.42 -3.44 14.04
N LEU A 42 2.59 -3.09 12.77
CA LEU A 42 2.04 -1.88 12.15
C LEU A 42 0.54 -1.72 12.45
N THR A 43 -0.22 -2.82 12.41
CA THR A 43 -1.66 -2.86 12.68
C THR A 43 -2.00 -2.41 14.10
N MET A 44 -1.07 -2.51 15.05
CA MET A 44 -1.29 -2.07 16.44
C MET A 44 -1.63 -0.57 16.52
N THR A 45 -1.08 0.25 15.61
CA THR A 45 -1.41 1.67 15.51
C THR A 45 -2.88 1.85 15.15
N SER A 46 -3.31 1.29 14.01
CA SER A 46 -4.71 1.40 13.56
C SER A 46 -5.68 0.80 14.56
N LEU A 47 -5.30 -0.27 15.25
CA LEU A 47 -6.17 -0.97 16.19
C LEU A 47 -6.31 -0.25 17.52
N PHE A 48 -5.21 0.07 18.20
CA PHE A 48 -5.26 0.54 19.60
C PHE A 48 -5.24 2.05 19.73
N LEU A 49 -4.59 2.79 18.83
CA LEU A 49 -4.54 4.25 18.90
C LEU A 49 -5.94 4.89 18.96
N PRO A 50 -6.91 4.53 18.09
CA PRO A 50 -8.24 5.12 18.20
C PRO A 50 -8.94 4.76 19.52
N LEU A 51 -8.78 3.52 19.98
CA LEU A 51 -9.46 3.03 21.19
C LEU A 51 -8.98 3.73 22.45
N ILE A 52 -7.68 4.04 22.56
CA ILE A 52 -7.14 4.73 23.74
C ILE A 52 -7.38 6.23 23.73
N SER A 53 -7.64 6.82 22.57
CA SER A 53 -7.84 8.26 22.39
C SER A 53 -9.31 8.67 22.32
N GLY A 54 -10.24 7.72 22.41
CA GLY A 54 -11.69 7.97 22.25
C GLY A 54 -12.12 8.24 20.80
N ASN A 55 -11.28 7.88 19.83
CA ASN A 55 -11.59 7.90 18.40
C ASN A 55 -12.25 6.57 17.97
N THR A 56 -12.68 6.49 16.72
CA THR A 56 -13.41 5.32 16.21
C THR A 56 -12.49 4.39 15.41
N LEU A 57 -12.60 3.08 15.65
CA LEU A 57 -12.01 2.07 14.77
C LEU A 57 -13.05 1.64 13.74
N GLN A 58 -12.77 1.86 12.46
CA GLN A 58 -13.64 1.38 11.38
C GLN A 58 -13.16 0.00 10.91
N VAL A 59 -14.07 -0.96 10.95
CA VAL A 59 -13.85 -2.33 10.47
C VAL A 59 -14.86 -2.62 9.38
N LEU A 60 -14.37 -2.73 8.15
CA LEU A 60 -15.16 -3.07 6.98
C LEU A 60 -14.84 -4.52 6.57
N PRO A 61 -15.82 -5.28 6.05
CA PRO A 61 -15.53 -6.57 5.44
C PRO A 61 -14.46 -6.38 4.35
N PRO A 62 -13.44 -7.25 4.29
CA PRO A 62 -12.45 -7.17 3.23
C PRO A 62 -13.15 -7.36 1.88
N ALA A 63 -12.84 -6.48 0.91
CA ALA A 63 -13.28 -6.68 -0.46
C ALA A 63 -12.47 -7.82 -1.10
N ASP A 64 -12.81 -8.18 -2.34
CA ASP A 64 -12.05 -9.20 -3.10
C ASP A 64 -10.57 -8.84 -3.21
N ASN A 65 -10.23 -7.54 -3.16
CA ASN A 65 -8.86 -7.07 -3.26
C ASN A 65 -8.53 -5.81 -2.43
N ILE A 66 -7.24 -5.51 -2.32
CA ILE A 66 -6.72 -4.41 -1.49
C ILE A 66 -7.05 -3.02 -2.05
N VAL A 67 -7.12 -2.86 -3.38
CA VAL A 67 -7.48 -1.57 -4.01
C VAL A 67 -8.92 -1.21 -3.64
N ASP A 68 -9.85 -2.14 -3.87
CA ASP A 68 -11.26 -1.99 -3.54
C ASP A 68 -11.45 -1.80 -2.04
N THR A 69 -10.66 -2.50 -1.21
CA THR A 69 -10.69 -2.33 0.24
C THR A 69 -10.27 -0.92 0.64
N LEU A 70 -9.13 -0.42 0.15
CA LEU A 70 -8.64 0.92 0.46
C LEU A 70 -9.60 2.00 -0.07
N GLU A 71 -10.05 1.89 -1.31
CA GLU A 71 -11.05 2.81 -1.86
C GLU A 71 -12.36 2.77 -1.07
N HIS A 72 -12.79 1.59 -0.60
CA HIS A 72 -13.97 1.47 0.22
C HIS A 72 -13.81 2.22 1.54
N TYR A 73 -12.68 2.06 2.23
CA TYR A 73 -12.38 2.84 3.44
C TYR A 73 -12.36 4.35 3.17
N LEU A 74 -11.70 4.79 2.10
CA LEU A 74 -11.65 6.20 1.72
C LEU A 74 -13.05 6.77 1.42
N LYS A 75 -13.88 6.03 0.68
CA LYS A 75 -15.29 6.38 0.41
C LYS A 75 -16.16 6.41 1.68
N GLN A 76 -15.82 5.60 2.69
CA GLN A 76 -16.49 5.62 3.99
C GLN A 76 -15.99 6.74 4.92
N GLY A 77 -15.10 7.61 4.44
CA GLY A 77 -14.66 8.79 5.15
C GLY A 77 -13.69 8.47 6.29
N ILE A 78 -12.72 7.59 6.06
CA ILE A 78 -11.63 7.46 7.03
C ILE A 78 -10.84 8.76 7.15
N THR A 79 -10.46 9.12 8.37
CA THR A 79 -9.65 10.32 8.64
C THR A 79 -8.17 10.02 8.77
N MET A 80 -7.83 8.80 9.15
CA MET A 80 -6.48 8.40 9.50
C MET A 80 -6.20 6.98 8.96
N MET A 81 -5.01 6.78 8.42
CA MET A 81 -4.55 5.47 7.97
C MET A 81 -3.10 5.20 8.32
N LYS A 82 -2.82 3.95 8.68
CA LYS A 82 -1.48 3.40 8.81
C LYS A 82 -1.31 2.34 7.73
N LEU A 83 -0.29 2.48 6.89
CA LEU A 83 -0.05 1.59 5.76
C LEU A 83 1.44 1.51 5.40
N THR A 84 1.75 0.71 4.40
CA THR A 84 3.09 0.64 3.81
C THR A 84 3.14 1.43 2.50
N PRO A 85 4.32 1.87 2.05
CA PRO A 85 4.52 2.41 0.71
C PRO A 85 3.90 1.57 -0.43
N ALA A 86 4.02 0.24 -0.40
CA ALA A 86 3.40 -0.63 -1.41
C ALA A 86 1.86 -0.52 -1.44
N HIS A 87 1.21 -0.28 -0.30
CA HIS A 87 -0.23 -0.02 -0.25
C HIS A 87 -0.60 1.34 -0.85
N VAL A 88 0.31 2.32 -0.91
CA VAL A 88 0.06 3.59 -1.61
C VAL A 88 0.14 3.38 -3.13
N ASP A 89 1.09 2.56 -3.59
CA ASP A 89 1.27 2.30 -5.02
C ASP A 89 0.01 1.72 -5.68
N VAL A 90 -0.80 0.95 -4.95
CA VAL A 90 -2.06 0.41 -5.49
C VAL A 90 -3.11 1.50 -5.75
N LEU A 91 -2.99 2.68 -5.11
CA LEU A 91 -3.83 3.85 -5.32
C LEU A 91 -3.32 4.78 -6.43
N ARG A 92 -2.21 4.43 -7.10
CA ARG A 92 -1.59 5.25 -8.16
C ARG A 92 -2.54 5.62 -9.28
N GLU A 93 -3.39 4.69 -9.70
CA GLU A 93 -4.38 4.89 -10.78
C GLU A 93 -5.74 5.35 -10.23
N SER A 94 -5.90 5.44 -8.91
CA SER A 94 -7.15 5.91 -8.32
C SER A 94 -7.28 7.41 -8.52
N THR A 95 -8.45 7.82 -9.03
CA THR A 95 -8.86 9.23 -9.17
C THR A 95 -9.70 9.69 -7.97
N LEU A 96 -9.72 8.89 -6.90
CA LEU A 96 -10.52 9.18 -5.72
C LEU A 96 -9.88 10.32 -4.91
N GLU A 97 -10.67 11.35 -4.64
CA GLU A 97 -10.36 12.35 -3.64
C GLU A 97 -10.99 11.94 -2.30
N ALA A 98 -10.24 12.13 -1.21
CA ALA A 98 -10.72 11.86 0.14
C ALA A 98 -10.26 12.99 1.06
N PRO A 99 -10.89 14.18 0.98
CA PRO A 99 -10.52 15.34 1.80
C PRO A 99 -10.67 15.07 3.32
N GLY A 100 -11.49 14.08 3.69
CA GLY A 100 -11.60 13.61 5.06
C GLY A 100 -10.33 12.93 5.59
N LEU A 101 -9.48 12.38 4.73
CA LEU A 101 -8.24 11.72 5.10
C LEU A 101 -7.15 12.76 5.43
N GLN A 102 -6.95 13.04 6.71
CA GLN A 102 -6.05 14.10 7.18
C GLN A 102 -4.65 13.59 7.56
N LEU A 103 -4.50 12.28 7.82
CA LEU A 103 -3.25 11.70 8.29
C LEU A 103 -2.95 10.34 7.63
N ALA A 104 -1.78 10.24 7.01
CA ALA A 104 -1.19 8.98 6.57
C ALA A 104 0.11 8.72 7.31
N ILE A 105 0.17 7.60 8.02
CA ILE A 105 1.38 7.12 8.68
C ILE A 105 1.92 5.95 7.86
N LEU A 106 3.14 6.05 7.38
CA LEU A 106 3.79 5.05 6.54
C LEU A 106 4.94 4.40 7.29
N GLY A 107 5.17 3.12 7.03
CA GLY A 107 6.31 2.40 7.60
C GLY A 107 6.51 1.04 6.96
N GLY A 108 7.55 0.32 7.40
CA GLY A 108 7.88 -1.01 6.91
C GLY A 108 8.71 -1.06 5.63
N GLU A 109 8.67 -0.02 4.78
CA GLU A 109 9.45 0.09 3.54
C GLU A 109 10.03 1.50 3.37
N ALA A 110 10.89 1.67 2.36
CA ALA A 110 11.36 3.00 1.98
C ALA A 110 10.19 3.82 1.41
N LEU A 111 9.90 4.96 2.02
CA LEU A 111 8.99 5.96 1.46
C LEU A 111 9.72 6.76 0.38
N LEU A 112 9.11 6.90 -0.79
CA LEU A 112 9.66 7.57 -1.96
C LEU A 112 8.79 8.78 -2.32
N PRO A 113 9.33 9.81 -3.02
CA PRO A 113 8.56 10.99 -3.43
C PRO A 113 7.26 10.65 -4.16
N ARG A 114 7.26 9.62 -5.02
CA ARG A 114 6.07 9.14 -5.73
C ARG A 114 4.91 8.78 -4.81
N HIS A 115 5.16 8.23 -3.62
CA HIS A 115 4.10 7.87 -2.67
C HIS A 115 3.50 9.12 -2.01
N VAL A 116 4.34 10.12 -1.74
CA VAL A 116 3.91 11.42 -1.20
C VAL A 116 3.01 12.13 -2.20
N GLU A 117 3.38 12.12 -3.48
CA GLU A 117 2.57 12.67 -4.58
C GLU A 117 1.20 12.00 -4.68
N ILE A 118 1.13 10.66 -4.61
CA ILE A 118 -0.14 9.92 -4.65
C ILE A 118 -1.04 10.33 -3.47
N LEU A 119 -0.50 10.39 -2.25
CA LEU A 119 -1.26 10.78 -1.06
C LEU A 119 -1.74 12.23 -1.14
N ARG A 120 -0.90 13.16 -1.61
CA ARG A 120 -1.28 14.57 -1.80
C ARG A 120 -2.28 14.79 -2.93
N ARG A 121 -2.36 13.89 -3.90
CA ARG A 121 -3.45 13.91 -4.89
C ARG A 121 -4.79 13.51 -4.26
N ILE A 122 -4.79 12.60 -3.30
CA ILE A 122 -6.01 12.18 -2.57
C ILE A 122 -6.48 13.30 -1.64
N ASN A 123 -5.55 13.95 -0.93
CA ASN A 123 -5.79 15.16 -0.16
C ASN A 123 -4.51 16.02 -0.12
N PRO A 124 -4.49 17.24 -0.72
CA PRO A 124 -3.31 18.11 -0.74
C PRO A 124 -2.76 18.48 0.65
N ASP A 125 -3.64 18.56 1.64
CA ASP A 125 -3.32 18.99 3.01
C ASP A 125 -3.01 17.81 3.95
N ILE A 126 -2.92 16.59 3.42
CA ILE A 126 -2.66 15.39 4.22
C ILE A 126 -1.29 15.48 4.92
N ARG A 127 -1.28 15.18 6.22
CA ARG A 127 -0.05 15.01 6.98
C ARG A 127 0.51 13.62 6.75
N ILE A 128 1.78 13.56 6.35
CA ILE A 128 2.44 12.32 5.97
C ILE A 128 3.61 12.08 6.92
N TYR A 129 3.55 10.98 7.66
CA TYR A 129 4.64 10.57 8.54
C TYR A 129 5.34 9.34 7.98
N ASN A 130 6.66 9.42 7.83
CA ASN A 130 7.51 8.27 7.59
C ASN A 130 8.01 7.73 8.93
N GLU A 131 7.51 6.57 9.33
CA GLU A 131 7.89 5.89 10.56
C GLU A 131 8.87 4.75 10.27
N TYR A 132 9.93 4.69 11.07
CA TYR A 132 10.88 3.60 11.04
C TYR A 132 10.90 2.91 12.40
N GLY A 133 10.79 1.59 12.37
CA GLY A 133 10.92 0.75 13.53
C GLY A 133 10.99 -0.72 13.11
N PRO A 134 11.92 -1.50 13.66
CA PRO A 134 11.82 -2.95 13.61
C PRO A 134 10.82 -3.44 14.65
N THR A 135 10.26 -4.64 14.45
CA THR A 135 9.35 -5.26 15.43
C THR A 135 9.97 -5.39 16.82
N GLU A 136 11.29 -5.63 16.88
CA GLU A 136 12.03 -5.70 18.15
C GLU A 136 12.10 -4.39 18.94
N ALA A 137 11.72 -3.26 18.33
CA ALA A 137 11.60 -1.96 18.98
C ALA A 137 10.15 -1.44 19.01
N THR A 138 9.18 -2.34 18.84
CA THR A 138 7.74 -2.09 18.95
C THR A 138 7.20 -1.05 17.95
N VAL A 139 6.75 -1.54 16.78
CA VAL A 139 6.07 -0.76 15.73
C VAL A 139 6.97 0.30 15.08
N GLY A 140 7.14 1.45 15.74
CA GLY A 140 7.87 2.61 15.24
C GLY A 140 8.70 3.23 16.34
N CYS A 141 9.99 3.44 16.09
CA CYS A 141 10.92 3.99 17.08
C CYS A 141 11.50 5.35 16.66
N THR A 142 11.44 5.70 15.37
CA THR A 142 11.72 7.04 14.87
C THR A 142 10.65 7.50 13.88
N VAL A 143 10.42 8.81 13.80
CA VAL A 143 9.45 9.39 12.87
C VAL A 143 9.99 10.63 12.18
N TYR A 144 9.63 10.78 10.91
CA TYR A 144 9.84 11.97 10.11
C TYR A 144 8.50 12.46 9.55
N GLU A 145 8.06 13.67 9.91
CA GLU A 145 6.96 14.32 9.21
C GLU A 145 7.49 14.86 7.89
N VAL A 146 6.90 14.43 6.77
CA VAL A 146 7.39 14.79 5.43
C VAL A 146 6.96 16.21 5.09
N PRO A 147 7.89 17.19 5.01
CA PRO A 147 7.53 18.56 4.66
C PRO A 147 7.06 18.66 3.20
N ALA A 148 6.36 19.75 2.87
CA ALA A 148 5.88 20.04 1.52
C ALA A 148 6.99 19.91 0.47
N GLU A 149 8.15 20.49 0.77
CA GLU A 149 9.31 20.62 -0.13
C GLU A 149 10.48 19.71 0.27
N ALA A 150 10.20 18.48 0.72
CA ALA A 150 11.24 17.55 1.14
C ALA A 150 12.17 17.15 -0.03
N GLU A 151 13.44 17.54 0.00
CA GLU A 151 14.45 17.09 -0.98
C GLU A 151 14.80 15.59 -0.80
N ALA A 152 14.72 15.09 0.43
CA ALA A 152 14.94 13.69 0.77
C ALA A 152 13.96 13.24 1.86
N ILE A 153 13.57 11.97 1.81
CA ILE A 153 12.70 11.35 2.81
C ILE A 153 13.57 10.62 3.82
N LEU A 154 13.63 11.16 5.03
CA LEU A 154 14.42 10.65 6.15
C LEU A 154 13.60 9.73 7.04
N ILE A 155 14.24 9.07 8.00
CA ILE A 155 13.55 8.30 9.06
C ILE A 155 13.39 9.09 10.36
N GLY A 156 13.94 10.31 10.38
CA GLY A 156 13.60 11.36 11.34
C GLY A 156 14.19 11.18 12.72
N ARG A 157 13.42 11.47 13.76
CA ARG A 157 13.89 11.57 15.15
C ARG A 157 13.28 10.49 16.05
N PRO A 158 13.96 10.10 17.15
CA PRO A 158 13.43 9.10 18.08
C PRO A 158 12.14 9.56 18.75
N ILE A 159 11.25 8.60 19.02
CA ILE A 159 10.03 8.82 19.80
C ILE A 159 10.33 8.94 21.31
N HIS A 160 9.31 9.17 22.14
CA HIS A 160 9.48 9.22 23.60
C HIS A 160 10.18 7.97 24.16
N ASN A 161 11.09 8.21 25.12
CA ASN A 161 11.84 7.17 25.82
C ASN A 161 12.62 6.20 24.91
N THR A 162 13.00 6.65 23.72
CA THR A 162 13.81 5.90 22.76
C THR A 162 15.13 6.63 22.51
N GLN A 163 16.23 5.88 22.47
CA GLN A 163 17.55 6.39 22.08
C GLN A 163 18.02 5.66 20.83
N ILE A 164 18.65 6.39 19.92
CA ILE A 164 19.27 5.81 18.73
C ILE A 164 20.76 6.07 18.79
N TYR A 165 21.53 4.99 18.65
CA TYR A 165 22.98 4.98 18.64
C TYR A 165 23.46 4.52 17.27
N ILE A 166 24.57 5.07 16.79
CA ILE A 166 25.21 4.61 15.56
C ILE A 166 26.54 3.97 15.97
N LEU A 167 26.70 2.69 15.68
CA LEU A 167 27.89 1.92 16.04
C LEU A 167 28.70 1.53 14.81
N ASP A 168 30.02 1.51 14.93
CA ASP A 168 30.91 0.91 13.93
C ASP A 168 30.95 -0.62 14.05
N ASP A 169 31.70 -1.25 13.15
CA ASP A 169 31.95 -2.68 13.08
C ASP A 169 32.77 -3.23 14.27
N ARG A 170 33.32 -2.34 15.12
CA ARG A 170 33.93 -2.67 16.42
C ARG A 170 32.99 -2.43 17.60
N GLN A 171 31.71 -2.15 17.31
CA GLN A 171 30.67 -1.84 18.29
C GLN A 171 31.00 -0.61 19.16
N GLN A 172 31.67 0.39 18.58
CA GLN A 172 31.97 1.67 19.23
C GLN A 172 31.07 2.77 18.66
N LEU A 173 30.73 3.77 19.49
CA LEU A 173 29.97 4.92 19.03
C LEU A 173 30.75 5.70 17.96
N VAL A 174 30.04 6.13 16.91
CA VAL A 174 30.63 6.97 15.86
C VAL A 174 30.18 8.43 15.99
N PRO A 175 31.01 9.40 15.55
CA PRO A 175 30.62 10.81 15.49
C PRO A 175 29.40 11.05 14.57
N GLN A 176 28.72 12.18 14.79
CA GLN A 176 27.65 12.65 13.89
C GLN A 176 28.14 12.73 12.44
N GLY A 177 27.27 12.32 11.49
CA GLY A 177 27.58 12.27 10.06
C GLY A 177 28.32 11.01 9.59
N VAL A 178 28.92 10.23 10.50
CA VAL A 178 29.59 8.97 10.15
C VAL A 178 28.56 7.85 10.02
N LEU A 179 28.72 7.04 8.97
CA LEU A 179 27.86 5.88 8.71
C LEU A 179 28.21 4.75 9.66
N GLY A 180 27.19 4.10 10.24
CA GLY A 180 27.34 2.88 11.03
C GLY A 180 26.01 2.15 11.18
N GLU A 181 26.00 1.09 11.99
CA GLU A 181 24.81 0.33 12.31
C GLU A 181 23.90 1.10 13.27
N ILE A 182 22.62 1.24 12.91
CA ILE A 182 21.58 1.81 13.77
C ILE A 182 21.30 0.81 14.91
N CYS A 183 21.49 1.27 16.14
CA CYS A 183 21.17 0.51 17.34
C CYS A 183 20.13 1.28 18.17
N ILE A 184 19.15 0.56 18.72
CA ILE A 184 18.00 1.16 19.40
C ILE A 184 18.06 0.83 20.89
N GLY A 185 17.91 1.83 21.75
CA GLY A 185 17.76 1.67 23.19
C GLY A 185 16.43 2.23 23.69
N GLY A 186 16.09 1.91 24.94
CA GLY A 186 14.99 2.54 25.66
C GLY A 186 13.75 1.66 25.81
N ALA A 187 12.62 2.31 26.08
CA ALA A 187 11.39 1.66 26.55
C ALA A 187 10.67 0.83 25.48
N GLY A 188 10.95 1.05 24.19
CA GLY A 188 10.34 0.33 23.08
C GLY A 188 10.88 -1.10 22.84
N LEU A 189 11.96 -1.49 23.52
CA LEU A 189 12.62 -2.77 23.25
C LEU A 189 11.77 -3.99 23.66
N ALA A 190 11.72 -4.98 22.78
CA ALA A 190 11.17 -6.29 23.05
C ALA A 190 12.02 -7.03 24.11
N ALA A 191 11.40 -7.97 24.82
CA ALA A 191 12.10 -8.85 25.75
C ALA A 191 13.12 -9.76 25.05
N GLY A 192 12.91 -10.05 23.76
CA GLY A 192 13.75 -10.90 22.93
C GLY A 192 12.89 -11.74 21.99
N TYR A 193 13.45 -12.87 21.56
CA TYR A 193 12.79 -13.83 20.69
C TYR A 193 12.33 -15.06 21.49
N LEU A 194 11.06 -15.44 21.29
CA LEU A 194 10.44 -16.60 21.92
C LEU A 194 11.20 -17.87 21.54
N ASN A 195 11.61 -18.65 22.54
CA ASN A 195 12.38 -19.90 22.39
C ASN A 195 13.72 -19.75 21.64
N ARG A 196 14.28 -18.53 21.56
CA ARG A 196 15.55 -18.23 20.87
C ARG A 196 16.46 -17.33 21.71
N PRO A 197 16.93 -17.81 22.89
CA PRO A 197 17.79 -17.03 23.78
C PRO A 197 19.16 -16.72 23.16
N ASP A 198 19.67 -17.63 22.33
CA ASP A 198 20.89 -17.46 21.51
C ASP A 198 20.82 -16.20 20.66
N LEU A 199 19.77 -16.10 19.83
CA LEU A 199 19.57 -14.96 18.94
C LEU A 199 19.22 -13.69 19.72
N SER A 200 18.53 -13.84 20.86
CA SER A 200 18.22 -12.72 21.73
C SER A 200 19.48 -12.09 22.32
N GLN A 201 20.45 -12.89 22.75
CA GLN A 201 21.74 -12.39 23.25
C GLN A 201 22.60 -11.80 22.14
N GLU A 202 22.55 -12.36 20.94
CA GLU A 202 23.29 -11.84 19.77
C GLU A 202 22.81 -10.44 19.35
N ARG A 203 21.48 -10.22 19.33
CA ARG A 203 20.88 -8.99 18.80
C ARG A 203 20.58 -7.94 19.87
N PHE A 204 20.28 -8.35 21.10
CA PHE A 204 20.02 -7.42 22.21
C PHE A 204 21.21 -7.41 23.17
N ILE A 205 22.14 -6.52 22.89
CA ILE A 205 23.44 -6.42 23.56
C ILE A 205 23.43 -5.34 24.64
N GLU A 206 24.50 -5.30 25.44
CA GLU A 206 24.79 -4.19 26.34
C GLU A 206 25.42 -3.03 25.56
N HIS A 207 25.08 -1.81 25.93
CA HIS A 207 25.64 -0.60 25.35
C HIS A 207 27.15 -0.50 25.66
N PRO A 208 28.02 -0.19 24.68
CA PRO A 208 29.47 -0.26 24.85
C PRO A 208 30.04 0.68 25.93
N GLU A 209 29.39 1.82 26.15
CA GLU A 209 29.86 2.85 27.10
C GLU A 209 28.93 3.06 28.30
N LEU A 210 27.76 2.40 28.34
CA LEU A 210 26.72 2.66 29.35
C LEU A 210 26.33 1.34 30.01
N PRO A 211 27.03 0.94 31.10
CA PRO A 211 26.76 -0.32 31.79
C PRO A 211 25.30 -0.45 32.21
N GLY A 212 24.75 -1.65 32.04
CA GLY A 212 23.35 -1.98 32.33
C GLY A 212 22.34 -1.43 31.31
N THR A 213 22.78 -0.70 30.28
CA THR A 213 21.89 -0.21 29.22
C THR A 213 21.79 -1.26 28.11
N ARG A 214 20.59 -1.74 27.85
CA ARG A 214 20.33 -2.71 26.77
C ARG A 214 19.99 -1.99 25.47
N ILE A 215 20.60 -2.43 24.37
CA ILE A 215 20.33 -1.92 23.01
C ILE A 215 20.09 -3.07 22.03
N TYR A 216 19.31 -2.83 20.99
CA TYR A 216 19.03 -3.76 19.90
C TYR A 216 19.79 -3.35 18.63
N ARG A 217 20.51 -4.30 18.07
CA ARG A 217 21.24 -4.18 16.79
C ARG A 217 20.31 -4.48 15.61
N THR A 218 20.01 -3.45 14.82
CA THR A 218 18.98 -3.55 13.78
C THR A 218 19.45 -4.24 12.50
N GLY A 219 20.76 -4.26 12.24
CA GLY A 219 21.33 -4.57 10.93
C GLY A 219 21.07 -3.51 9.85
N ASP A 220 20.48 -2.36 10.20
CA ASP A 220 20.29 -1.23 9.30
C ASP A 220 21.47 -0.26 9.41
N LEU A 221 21.91 0.30 8.29
CA LEU A 221 22.92 1.35 8.24
C LEU A 221 22.28 2.72 8.22
N GLY A 222 22.85 3.65 8.97
CA GLY A 222 22.42 5.03 8.97
C GLY A 222 23.43 5.96 9.62
N ARG A 223 23.09 7.25 9.62
CA ARG A 223 23.88 8.30 10.26
C ARG A 223 22.99 9.41 10.77
N TRP A 224 23.47 10.08 11.81
CA TRP A 224 22.89 11.33 12.27
C TRP A 224 23.26 12.48 11.35
N LEU A 225 22.27 13.27 10.95
CA LEU A 225 22.45 14.55 10.29
C LEU A 225 22.62 15.68 11.32
N PRO A 226 23.21 16.83 10.92
CA PRO A 226 23.41 17.99 11.81
C PRO A 226 22.14 18.52 12.46
N ASP A 227 21.00 18.41 11.77
CA ASP A 227 19.68 18.83 12.24
C ASP A 227 19.02 17.83 13.20
N GLY A 228 19.72 16.75 13.56
CA GLY A 228 19.22 15.71 14.44
C GLY A 228 18.23 14.75 13.79
N ASN A 229 18.08 14.74 12.46
CA ASN A 229 17.37 13.66 11.76
C ASN A 229 18.30 12.49 11.45
N LEU A 230 17.72 11.30 11.30
CA LEU A 230 18.41 10.09 10.87
C LEU A 230 18.23 9.85 9.37
N ASP A 231 19.36 9.62 8.72
CA ASP A 231 19.48 9.26 7.32
C ASP A 231 19.72 7.75 7.20
N TYR A 232 18.74 7.03 6.64
CA TYR A 232 18.77 5.57 6.44
C TYR A 232 19.47 5.22 5.12
N ARG A 233 20.39 4.25 5.17
CA ARG A 233 21.26 3.88 4.04
C ARG A 233 21.19 2.41 3.64
N GLY A 234 20.14 1.71 4.04
CA GLY A 234 19.95 0.30 3.71
C GLY A 234 20.39 -0.62 4.82
N ARG A 235 20.68 -1.88 4.48
CA ARG A 235 21.05 -2.94 5.43
C ARG A 235 22.50 -3.33 5.30
N ASN A 236 23.11 -3.74 6.42
CA ASN A 236 24.44 -4.36 6.45
C ASN A 236 24.39 -5.90 6.42
N ASP A 237 23.19 -6.49 6.51
CA ASP A 237 22.97 -7.94 6.53
C ASP A 237 22.10 -8.42 5.35
N ASN A 238 21.83 -9.73 5.33
CA ASN A 238 21.06 -10.40 4.28
C ASN A 238 19.55 -10.13 4.33
N GLN A 239 19.03 -9.34 5.26
CA GLN A 239 17.59 -9.10 5.28
C GLN A 239 17.17 -8.06 4.24
N VAL A 240 15.91 -8.12 3.82
CA VAL A 240 15.36 -7.21 2.82
C VAL A 240 13.98 -6.70 3.24
N LYS A 241 13.62 -5.50 2.80
CA LYS A 241 12.24 -5.00 2.90
C LYS A 241 11.57 -5.18 1.55
N LEU A 242 10.51 -5.98 1.51
CA LEU A 242 9.78 -6.29 0.29
C LEU A 242 8.27 -6.30 0.58
N ARG A 243 7.50 -5.49 -0.14
CA ARG A 243 6.02 -5.45 -0.08
C ARG A 243 5.45 -5.25 1.34
N GLY A 244 6.19 -4.57 2.20
CA GLY A 244 5.79 -4.27 3.57
C GLY A 244 6.32 -5.25 4.61
N TYR A 245 7.02 -6.30 4.16
CA TYR A 245 7.50 -7.37 5.00
C TYR A 245 9.01 -7.27 5.22
N ARG A 246 9.42 -7.55 6.46
CA ARG A 246 10.83 -7.76 6.81
C ARG A 246 11.21 -9.21 6.48
N ILE A 247 11.87 -9.32 5.35
CA ILE A 247 12.51 -10.43 4.63
C ILE A 247 13.75 -11.04 5.27
N GLU A 248 13.71 -12.14 6.05
CA GLU A 248 14.94 -12.88 6.37
C GLU A 248 15.29 -13.82 5.22
N LEU A 249 16.21 -13.43 4.33
CA LEU A 249 16.54 -14.26 3.16
C LEU A 249 17.04 -15.64 3.56
N ASP A 250 17.88 -15.71 4.61
CA ASP A 250 18.42 -16.97 5.14
C ASP A 250 17.31 -17.96 5.55
N GLU A 251 16.11 -17.49 5.94
CA GLU A 251 14.97 -18.36 6.26
C GLU A 251 14.43 -19.07 5.00
N ILE A 252 14.36 -18.34 3.88
CA ILE A 252 13.95 -18.89 2.59
C ILE A 252 15.05 -19.80 2.05
N GLU A 253 16.32 -19.40 2.17
CA GLU A 253 17.48 -20.22 1.77
C GLU A 253 17.48 -21.56 2.50
N GLN A 254 17.25 -21.55 3.83
CA GLN A 254 17.15 -22.77 4.63
C GLN A 254 15.96 -23.64 4.24
N ALA A 255 14.78 -23.04 4.01
CA ALA A 255 13.60 -23.78 3.58
C ALA A 255 13.81 -24.45 2.21
N LEU A 256 14.48 -23.76 1.28
CA LEU A 256 14.87 -24.31 -0.02
C LEU A 256 15.88 -25.44 0.11
N SER A 257 16.96 -25.24 0.87
CA SER A 257 17.99 -26.25 1.10
C SER A 257 17.49 -27.47 1.90
N ALA A 258 16.33 -27.38 2.53
CA ALA A 258 15.67 -28.54 3.17
C ALA A 258 14.90 -29.43 2.18
N LEU A 259 14.71 -28.99 0.92
CA LEU A 259 14.01 -29.75 -0.11
C LEU A 259 14.93 -30.81 -0.73
N GLU A 260 14.39 -32.00 -1.00
CA GLU A 260 15.13 -33.05 -1.69
C GLU A 260 15.55 -32.60 -3.09
N GLY A 261 16.85 -32.74 -3.39
CA GLY A 261 17.43 -32.33 -4.68
C GLY A 261 17.99 -30.91 -4.71
N VAL A 262 17.94 -30.16 -3.60
CA VAL A 262 18.60 -28.85 -3.44
C VAL A 262 19.77 -29.00 -2.47
N ASP A 263 21.00 -28.80 -2.97
CA ASP A 263 22.22 -28.87 -2.15
C ASP A 263 22.50 -27.54 -1.45
N MET A 264 22.34 -26.42 -2.17
CA MET A 264 22.50 -25.07 -1.66
C MET A 264 21.52 -24.12 -2.36
N ALA A 265 21.05 -23.11 -1.63
CA ALA A 265 20.22 -22.04 -2.16
C ALA A 265 20.68 -20.69 -1.64
N VAL A 266 20.68 -19.68 -2.50
CA VAL A 266 20.96 -18.28 -2.18
C VAL A 266 19.88 -17.40 -2.76
N LEU A 267 19.38 -16.46 -1.95
CA LEU A 267 18.40 -15.49 -2.37
C LEU A 267 19.06 -14.15 -2.70
N LEU A 268 18.57 -13.53 -3.77
CA LEU A 268 18.88 -12.15 -4.16
C LEU A 268 17.60 -11.35 -4.30
N LEU A 269 17.68 -10.09 -3.84
CA LEU A 269 16.69 -9.08 -4.16
C LEU A 269 17.14 -8.35 -5.41
N GLN A 270 16.29 -8.36 -6.42
CA GLN A 270 16.54 -7.74 -7.72
C GLN A 270 15.52 -6.67 -8.01
N THR A 271 15.81 -5.88 -9.03
CA THR A 271 14.89 -4.87 -9.55
C THR A 271 14.52 -5.29 -10.97
N ASP A 272 13.23 -5.47 -11.22
CA ASP A 272 12.72 -5.79 -12.56
C ASP A 272 12.86 -4.59 -13.52
N PRO A 273 12.64 -4.77 -14.84
CA PRO A 273 12.70 -3.66 -15.79
C PRO A 273 11.71 -2.51 -15.51
N ALA A 274 10.66 -2.75 -14.72
CA ALA A 274 9.69 -1.74 -14.31
C ALA A 274 10.13 -0.97 -13.05
N GLY A 275 11.27 -1.32 -12.45
CA GLY A 275 11.80 -0.67 -11.25
C GLY A 275 11.28 -1.25 -9.93
N GLU A 276 10.57 -2.38 -9.97
CA GLU A 276 9.99 -3.03 -8.80
C GLU A 276 10.92 -4.13 -8.25
N LYS A 277 10.90 -4.29 -6.92
CA LYS A 277 11.77 -5.25 -6.24
C LYS A 277 11.19 -6.66 -6.26
N GLU A 278 12.01 -7.65 -6.58
CA GLU A 278 11.63 -9.07 -6.69
C GLU A 278 12.64 -9.98 -6.00
N LEU A 279 12.19 -11.18 -5.59
CA LEU A 279 13.08 -12.20 -5.03
C LEU A 279 13.43 -13.24 -6.10
N ALA A 280 14.72 -13.49 -6.27
CA ALA A 280 15.24 -14.58 -7.08
C ALA A 280 16.00 -15.57 -6.21
N ALA A 281 15.65 -16.85 -6.36
CA ALA A 281 16.33 -17.97 -5.73
C ALA A 281 17.29 -18.62 -6.72
N TYR A 282 18.57 -18.65 -6.38
CA TYR A 282 19.58 -19.41 -7.08
C TYR A 282 19.85 -20.68 -6.29
N TYR A 283 19.78 -21.83 -6.93
CA TYR A 283 20.01 -23.09 -6.26
C TYR A 283 20.88 -24.03 -7.09
N SER A 284 21.60 -24.91 -6.41
CA SER A 284 22.37 -26.00 -7.00
C SER A 284 21.87 -27.34 -6.51
N GLY A 285 22.11 -28.39 -7.30
CA GLY A 285 21.66 -29.75 -7.01
C GLY A 285 22.01 -30.71 -8.14
N ALA A 286 21.60 -31.98 -8.01
CA ALA A 286 21.89 -33.00 -9.03
C ALA A 286 21.20 -32.76 -10.38
N LYS A 287 20.07 -32.03 -10.39
CA LYS A 287 19.30 -31.70 -11.59
C LYS A 287 18.42 -30.48 -11.33
N THR A 288 18.01 -29.82 -12.42
CA THR A 288 16.96 -28.80 -12.40
C THR A 288 15.65 -29.40 -11.88
N LEU A 289 15.03 -28.70 -10.94
CA LEU A 289 13.69 -28.93 -10.43
C LEU A 289 12.71 -27.96 -11.06
N GLU A 290 11.47 -28.39 -11.22
CA GLU A 290 10.38 -27.55 -11.73
C GLU A 290 10.09 -26.40 -10.74
N SER A 291 10.09 -25.16 -11.24
CA SER A 291 9.84 -23.95 -10.43
C SER A 291 8.50 -23.99 -9.70
N THR A 292 7.48 -24.62 -10.29
CA THR A 292 6.15 -24.81 -9.68
C THR A 292 6.21 -25.71 -8.45
N ALA A 293 6.94 -26.82 -8.52
CA ALA A 293 7.10 -27.74 -7.39
C ALA A 293 7.88 -27.10 -6.22
N LEU A 294 8.94 -26.34 -6.53
CA LEU A 294 9.69 -25.57 -5.52
C LEU A 294 8.78 -24.54 -4.83
N ARG A 295 7.96 -23.83 -5.62
CA ARG A 295 7.00 -22.84 -5.12
C ARG A 295 5.96 -23.46 -4.18
N GLU A 296 5.36 -24.57 -4.57
CA GLU A 296 4.36 -25.29 -3.76
C GLU A 296 4.96 -25.80 -2.44
N ALA A 297 6.16 -26.37 -2.49
CA ALA A 297 6.85 -26.86 -1.30
C ALA A 297 7.18 -25.73 -0.30
N LEU A 298 7.62 -24.57 -0.80
CA LEU A 298 7.84 -23.40 0.04
C LEU A 298 6.54 -22.83 0.60
N GLN A 299 5.47 -22.75 -0.18
CA GLN A 299 4.16 -22.25 0.26
C GLN A 299 3.54 -23.07 1.39
N ALA A 300 3.90 -24.35 1.51
CA ALA A 300 3.45 -25.19 2.63
C ALA A 300 4.07 -24.79 3.98
N GLN A 301 5.19 -24.05 3.98
CA GLN A 301 5.98 -23.77 5.18
C GLN A 301 6.18 -22.28 5.43
N LEU A 302 6.14 -21.47 4.37
CA LEU A 302 6.39 -20.03 4.39
C LEU A 302 5.16 -19.25 3.91
N PRO A 303 4.94 -18.04 4.45
CA PRO A 303 3.94 -17.12 3.91
C PRO A 303 4.18 -16.78 2.45
N SER A 304 3.10 -16.48 1.70
CA SER A 304 3.16 -16.19 0.26
C SER A 304 4.11 -15.06 -0.14
N TYR A 305 4.32 -14.06 0.73
CA TYR A 305 5.22 -12.93 0.47
C TYR A 305 6.72 -13.31 0.55
N MET A 306 7.07 -14.44 1.15
CA MET A 306 8.44 -14.95 1.21
C MET A 306 8.80 -15.85 0.01
N ILE A 307 7.83 -16.14 -0.86
CA ILE A 307 8.03 -17.07 -1.96
C ILE A 307 8.73 -16.35 -3.12
N PRO A 308 9.88 -16.85 -3.61
CA PRO A 308 10.63 -16.20 -4.68
C PRO A 308 9.83 -16.05 -5.97
N ASN A 309 10.04 -14.96 -6.70
CA ASN A 309 9.47 -14.76 -8.03
C ASN A 309 10.11 -15.75 -9.02
N HIS A 310 11.44 -15.87 -9.00
CA HIS A 310 12.22 -16.66 -9.96
C HIS A 310 13.05 -17.74 -9.26
N PHE A 311 13.24 -18.88 -9.94
CA PHE A 311 14.13 -19.96 -9.51
C PHE A 311 15.14 -20.25 -10.61
N PHE A 312 16.42 -20.15 -10.28
CA PHE A 312 17.53 -20.34 -11.21
C PHE A 312 18.39 -21.50 -10.75
N PHE A 313 18.46 -22.55 -11.57
CA PHE A 313 19.37 -23.66 -11.35
C PHE A 313 20.77 -23.29 -11.84
N LEU A 314 21.78 -23.56 -11.01
CA LEU A 314 23.19 -23.47 -11.36
C LEU A 314 23.88 -24.79 -11.00
N GLU A 315 24.71 -25.32 -11.91
CA GLU A 315 25.51 -26.52 -11.62
C GLU A 315 26.40 -26.34 -10.39
N ALA A 316 26.89 -25.12 -10.16
CA ALA A 316 27.57 -24.72 -8.95
C ALA A 316 27.35 -23.22 -8.67
N LEU A 317 27.14 -22.86 -7.41
CA LEU A 317 27.08 -21.46 -7.00
C LEU A 317 28.49 -20.82 -7.04
N PRO A 318 28.65 -19.63 -7.62
CA PRO A 318 29.94 -18.96 -7.68
C PRO A 318 30.40 -18.62 -6.27
N LEU A 319 31.66 -18.92 -5.95
CA LEU A 319 32.27 -18.64 -4.66
C LEU A 319 33.31 -17.52 -4.79
N SER A 320 33.33 -16.63 -3.82
CA SER A 320 34.39 -15.63 -3.61
C SER A 320 35.71 -16.30 -3.20
N ALA A 321 36.82 -15.54 -3.24
CA ALA A 321 38.13 -15.99 -2.79
C ALA A 321 38.16 -16.52 -1.34
N ASN A 322 37.18 -16.15 -0.52
CA ASN A 322 37.03 -16.58 0.88
C ASN A 322 36.09 -17.80 1.04
N GLY A 323 35.67 -18.44 -0.06
CA GLY A 323 34.81 -19.62 -0.05
C GLY A 323 33.33 -19.36 0.26
N LYS A 324 32.91 -18.09 0.38
CA LYS A 324 31.48 -17.70 0.50
C LYS A 324 30.87 -17.47 -0.88
N VAL A 325 29.57 -17.70 -1.05
CA VAL A 325 28.85 -17.43 -2.30
C VAL A 325 29.01 -15.96 -2.71
N ASP A 326 29.42 -15.73 -3.95
CA ASP A 326 29.61 -14.41 -4.54
C ASP A 326 28.29 -13.89 -5.12
N LYS A 327 27.56 -13.15 -4.29
CA LYS A 327 26.28 -12.51 -4.66
C LYS A 327 26.43 -11.49 -5.80
N ARG A 328 27.62 -10.90 -6.01
CA ARG A 328 27.85 -9.96 -7.13
C ARG A 328 28.01 -10.72 -8.45
N ALA A 329 28.73 -11.84 -8.42
CA ALA A 329 28.82 -12.72 -9.59
C ALA A 329 27.44 -13.27 -9.97
N LEU A 330 26.62 -13.68 -9.00
CA LEU A 330 25.23 -14.10 -9.23
C LEU A 330 24.40 -12.99 -9.89
N ALA A 331 24.43 -11.76 -9.35
CA ALA A 331 23.69 -10.63 -9.92
C ALA A 331 24.13 -10.31 -11.37
N ALA A 332 25.38 -10.60 -11.74
CA ALA A 332 25.87 -10.39 -13.10
C ALA A 332 25.40 -11.48 -14.09
N LEU A 333 25.19 -12.72 -13.63
CA LEU A 333 24.70 -13.83 -14.48
C LEU A 333 23.33 -13.55 -15.09
N GLU A 334 22.52 -12.72 -14.43
CA GLU A 334 21.18 -12.34 -14.87
C GLU A 334 21.11 -11.35 -16.02
N SER A 335 22.22 -10.66 -16.30
CA SER A 335 22.31 -9.78 -17.48
C SER A 335 22.39 -10.55 -18.80
N ALA A 336 22.48 -11.89 -18.75
CA ALA A 336 22.36 -12.76 -19.91
C ALA A 336 20.87 -13.00 -20.25
N PRO A 337 20.48 -13.00 -21.54
CA PRO A 337 19.11 -13.25 -21.94
C PRO A 337 18.65 -14.60 -21.39
N LYS A 338 17.55 -14.57 -20.62
CA LYS A 338 16.90 -15.73 -20.01
C LYS A 338 16.71 -16.80 -21.09
N THR A 339 17.40 -17.93 -20.95
CA THR A 339 17.25 -19.07 -21.84
C THR A 339 15.82 -19.58 -21.72
N GLU A 340 15.04 -19.31 -22.76
CA GLU A 340 13.69 -19.82 -22.99
C GLU A 340 13.68 -21.35 -22.88
N THR A 341 12.83 -21.90 -22.02
CA THR A 341 12.42 -23.32 -22.07
C THR A 341 10.96 -23.51 -22.46
N VAL A 342 10.19 -22.43 -22.58
CA VAL A 342 8.83 -22.48 -23.12
C VAL A 342 8.82 -21.80 -24.49
N PRO A 343 8.57 -22.53 -25.59
CA PRO A 343 8.47 -21.91 -26.90
C PRO A 343 7.32 -20.89 -26.88
N PHE A 344 7.58 -19.69 -27.40
CA PHE A 344 6.56 -18.67 -27.54
C PHE A 344 5.39 -19.20 -28.38
N VAL A 345 4.19 -19.18 -27.80
CA VAL A 345 2.94 -19.53 -28.48
C VAL A 345 1.97 -18.37 -28.34
N ALA A 346 1.58 -17.81 -29.47
CA ALA A 346 0.62 -16.71 -29.54
C ALA A 346 -0.78 -17.13 -29.06
N PRO A 347 -1.62 -16.19 -28.59
CA PRO A 347 -3.00 -16.47 -28.20
C PRO A 347 -3.81 -17.09 -29.33
N ARG A 348 -4.51 -18.20 -29.03
CA ARG A 348 -5.25 -19.02 -30.00
C ARG A 348 -6.71 -18.63 -30.14
N ASN A 349 -7.24 -17.90 -29.16
CA ASN A 349 -8.63 -17.48 -29.10
C ASN A 349 -8.76 -16.09 -28.43
N GLU A 350 -9.95 -15.48 -28.52
CA GLU A 350 -10.21 -14.14 -27.96
C GLU A 350 -9.98 -14.05 -26.46
N LYS A 351 -10.25 -15.13 -25.71
CA LYS A 351 -10.07 -15.15 -24.26
C LYS A 351 -8.58 -15.13 -23.90
N GLU A 352 -7.76 -15.95 -24.55
CA GLU A 352 -6.31 -15.93 -24.41
C GLU A 352 -5.74 -14.57 -24.82
N ARG A 353 -6.24 -13.98 -25.91
CA ARG A 353 -5.83 -12.65 -26.35
C ARG A 353 -6.13 -11.58 -25.30
N ALA A 354 -7.33 -11.58 -24.72
CA ALA A 354 -7.70 -10.64 -23.67
C ALA A 354 -6.84 -10.82 -22.40
N LEU A 355 -6.49 -12.07 -22.06
CA LEU A 355 -5.59 -12.37 -20.94
C LEU A 355 -4.17 -11.87 -21.20
N VAL A 356 -3.61 -12.13 -22.38
CA VAL A 356 -2.28 -11.66 -22.79
C VAL A 356 -2.22 -10.14 -22.71
N GLU A 357 -3.15 -9.43 -23.36
CA GLU A 357 -3.18 -7.97 -23.37
C GLU A 357 -3.26 -7.40 -21.93
N VAL A 358 -4.08 -7.99 -21.04
CA VAL A 358 -4.15 -7.54 -19.64
C VAL A 358 -2.85 -7.83 -18.88
N TRP A 359 -2.23 -8.98 -19.10
CA TRP A 359 -0.95 -9.33 -18.48
C TRP A 359 0.15 -8.39 -18.94
N GLU A 360 0.26 -8.11 -20.23
CA GLU A 360 1.27 -7.19 -20.79
C GLU A 360 1.12 -5.79 -20.19
N GLU A 361 -0.11 -5.28 -20.08
CA GLU A 361 -0.34 -3.95 -19.52
C GLU A 361 -0.04 -3.84 -18.00
N VAL A 362 -0.20 -4.94 -17.24
CA VAL A 362 0.02 -4.98 -15.78
C VAL A 362 1.47 -5.29 -15.46
N LEU A 363 2.07 -6.23 -16.17
CA LEU A 363 3.47 -6.65 -16.01
C LEU A 363 4.45 -5.72 -16.74
N LYS A 364 3.94 -4.79 -17.56
CA LYS A 364 4.73 -3.84 -18.36
C LYS A 364 5.77 -4.55 -19.23
N ARG A 365 5.34 -5.64 -19.86
CA ARG A 365 6.17 -6.52 -20.69
C ARG A 365 5.42 -6.92 -21.93
N ASP A 366 6.08 -6.85 -23.08
CA ASP A 366 5.52 -7.30 -24.36
C ASP A 366 5.92 -8.75 -24.66
N GLY A 367 5.16 -9.40 -25.54
CA GLY A 367 5.51 -10.71 -26.10
C GLY A 367 5.22 -11.87 -25.15
N ILE A 368 4.16 -11.75 -24.34
CA ILE A 368 3.75 -12.81 -23.42
C ILE A 368 3.09 -13.96 -24.20
N GLY A 369 3.65 -15.16 -24.08
CA GLY A 369 3.11 -16.40 -24.64
C GLY A 369 2.05 -17.04 -23.75
N ILE A 370 1.16 -17.85 -24.32
CA ILE A 370 0.08 -18.48 -23.55
C ILE A 370 0.56 -19.54 -22.54
N TYR A 371 1.78 -20.04 -22.69
CA TYR A 371 2.36 -20.99 -21.75
C TYR A 371 3.30 -20.32 -20.74
N ASP A 372 3.40 -18.99 -20.78
CA ASP A 372 4.17 -18.26 -19.79
C ASP A 372 3.51 -18.37 -18.42
N ASN A 373 4.36 -18.52 -17.41
CA ASN A 373 3.95 -18.54 -16.02
C ASN A 373 3.91 -17.12 -15.48
N PHE A 374 2.78 -16.73 -14.88
CA PHE A 374 2.53 -15.42 -14.31
C PHE A 374 3.64 -14.95 -13.37
N PHE A 375 4.10 -15.82 -12.47
CA PHE A 375 5.08 -15.46 -11.45
C PHE A 375 6.49 -15.34 -12.01
N ASP A 376 6.82 -16.15 -13.02
CA ASP A 376 8.12 -16.09 -13.72
C ASP A 376 8.23 -14.83 -14.60
N LEU A 377 7.10 -14.20 -14.91
CA LEU A 377 7.03 -12.88 -15.53
C LEU A 377 7.05 -11.72 -14.52
N GLY A 378 7.24 -12.00 -13.23
CA GLY A 378 7.23 -10.99 -12.17
C GLY A 378 5.84 -10.73 -11.57
N GLY A 379 4.89 -11.63 -11.80
CA GLY A 379 3.57 -11.58 -11.17
C GLY A 379 3.61 -11.71 -9.65
N ASP A 380 2.64 -11.08 -8.98
CA ASP A 380 2.44 -11.22 -7.53
C ASP A 380 0.97 -11.02 -7.15
N SER A 381 0.67 -11.12 -5.85
CA SER A 381 -0.70 -10.99 -5.35
C SER A 381 -1.34 -9.62 -5.64
N ILE A 382 -0.56 -8.54 -5.71
CA ILE A 382 -1.05 -7.20 -6.07
C ILE A 382 -1.32 -7.14 -7.58
N LYS A 383 -0.45 -7.72 -8.40
CA LYS A 383 -0.66 -7.80 -9.85
C LYS A 383 -1.84 -8.71 -10.20
N CYS A 384 -2.09 -9.80 -9.45
CA CYS A 384 -3.30 -10.61 -9.58
C CYS A 384 -4.58 -9.78 -9.41
N ILE A 385 -4.57 -8.84 -8.46
CA ILE A 385 -5.69 -7.95 -8.19
C ILE A 385 -5.95 -7.02 -9.39
N LEU A 386 -4.89 -6.39 -9.90
CA LEU A 386 -4.99 -5.52 -11.07
C LEU A 386 -5.50 -6.29 -12.29
N ILE A 387 -4.98 -7.50 -12.52
CA ILE A 387 -5.42 -8.39 -13.61
C ILE A 387 -6.89 -8.74 -13.48
N ALA A 388 -7.36 -9.14 -12.30
CA ALA A 388 -8.76 -9.48 -12.07
C ALA A 388 -9.68 -8.29 -12.35
N SER A 389 -9.31 -7.09 -11.89
CA SER A 389 -10.06 -5.85 -12.15
C SER A 389 -10.11 -5.52 -13.65
N ARG A 390 -8.99 -5.63 -14.37
CA ARG A 390 -8.94 -5.34 -15.81
C ARG A 390 -9.67 -6.37 -16.65
N LEU A 391 -9.58 -7.65 -16.30
CA LEU A 391 -10.35 -8.72 -16.95
C LEU A 391 -11.84 -8.51 -16.78
N LYS A 392 -12.29 -8.07 -15.60
CA LYS A 392 -13.69 -7.74 -15.35
C LYS A 392 -14.21 -6.65 -16.28
N ARG A 393 -13.42 -5.60 -16.55
CA ARG A 393 -13.76 -4.56 -17.54
C ARG A 393 -13.87 -5.09 -18.98
N ARG A 394 -13.19 -6.20 -19.28
CA ARG A 394 -13.24 -6.90 -20.56
C ARG A 394 -14.28 -8.02 -20.61
N GLY A 395 -15.18 -8.07 -19.62
CA GLY A 395 -16.25 -9.07 -19.56
C GLY A 395 -15.81 -10.45 -19.07
N TYR A 396 -14.66 -10.56 -18.40
CA TYR A 396 -14.16 -11.82 -17.86
C TYR A 396 -14.11 -11.79 -16.34
N LEU A 397 -14.62 -12.85 -15.71
CA LEU A 397 -14.60 -12.99 -14.25
C LEU A 397 -13.57 -14.04 -13.85
N VAL A 398 -12.69 -13.66 -12.93
CA VAL A 398 -11.67 -14.54 -12.37
C VAL A 398 -11.52 -14.24 -10.88
N LYS A 399 -11.42 -15.29 -10.05
CA LYS A 399 -11.10 -15.12 -8.64
C LYS A 399 -9.59 -15.00 -8.48
N ILE A 400 -9.14 -14.20 -7.54
CA ILE A 400 -7.70 -14.07 -7.24
C ILE A 400 -7.09 -15.41 -6.81
N ALA A 401 -7.85 -16.23 -6.08
CA ALA A 401 -7.40 -17.57 -5.71
C ALA A 401 -7.13 -18.47 -6.94
N ASP A 402 -7.89 -18.29 -8.02
CA ASP A 402 -7.74 -19.06 -9.25
C ASP A 402 -6.50 -18.60 -10.04
N LEU A 403 -6.25 -17.28 -10.11
CA LEU A 403 -5.01 -16.71 -10.67
C LEU A 403 -3.76 -17.23 -9.95
N MET A 404 -3.81 -17.34 -8.62
CA MET A 404 -2.68 -17.80 -7.82
C MET A 404 -2.41 -19.31 -7.98
N LYS A 405 -3.46 -20.11 -8.16
CA LYS A 405 -3.37 -21.57 -8.31
C LYS A 405 -3.11 -22.02 -9.74
N THR A 406 -3.47 -21.18 -10.71
CA THR A 406 -3.37 -21.49 -12.13
C THR A 406 -2.53 -20.42 -12.83
N PRO A 407 -1.20 -20.42 -12.61
CA PRO A 407 -0.34 -19.34 -13.06
C PRO A 407 0.02 -19.43 -14.55
N ILE A 408 -0.36 -20.48 -15.27
CA ILE A 408 -0.13 -20.60 -16.71
C ILE A 408 -1.32 -19.99 -17.44
N LEU A 409 -1.06 -19.05 -18.36
CA LEU A 409 -2.11 -18.27 -19.02
C LEU A 409 -3.13 -19.15 -19.78
N ALA A 410 -2.66 -20.19 -20.48
CA ALA A 410 -3.50 -21.14 -21.19
C ALA A 410 -4.43 -21.92 -20.24
N ASP A 411 -3.94 -22.33 -19.07
CA ASP A 411 -4.74 -23.03 -18.07
C ASP A 411 -5.73 -22.08 -17.40
N LEU A 412 -5.30 -20.84 -17.15
CA LEU A 412 -6.15 -19.77 -16.64
C LEU A 412 -7.30 -19.48 -17.61
N ALA A 413 -7.05 -19.47 -18.92
CA ALA A 413 -8.07 -19.30 -19.94
C ALA A 413 -9.16 -20.38 -19.90
N LEU A 414 -8.86 -21.59 -19.42
CA LEU A 414 -9.86 -22.65 -19.27
C LEU A 414 -10.85 -22.36 -18.14
N ILE A 415 -10.39 -21.72 -17.06
CA ILE A 415 -11.21 -21.49 -15.85
C ILE A 415 -11.83 -20.10 -15.79
N VAL A 416 -11.29 -19.12 -16.53
CA VAL A 416 -11.86 -17.79 -16.65
C VAL A 416 -13.24 -17.87 -17.30
N ALA A 417 -14.26 -17.43 -16.57
CA ALA A 417 -15.64 -17.40 -17.05
C ALA A 417 -15.89 -16.13 -17.85
N ALA A 418 -16.60 -16.25 -18.98
CA ALA A 418 -17.22 -15.11 -19.61
C ALA A 418 -18.28 -14.57 -18.63
N GLY A 419 -18.05 -13.39 -18.08
CA GLY A 419 -19.06 -12.68 -17.32
C GLY A 419 -20.08 -12.12 -18.29
N ASN A 420 -21.37 -12.39 -18.05
CA ASN A 420 -22.46 -11.62 -18.65
C ASN A 420 -22.55 -10.21 -18.02
N VAL A 421 -21.42 -9.52 -17.94
CA VAL A 421 -21.38 -8.11 -17.57
C VAL A 421 -21.36 -7.33 -18.89
N LYS A 422 -22.52 -7.27 -19.54
CA LYS A 422 -22.78 -6.13 -20.41
C LYS A 422 -22.94 -4.93 -19.49
N SER A 423 -21.83 -4.27 -19.15
CA SER A 423 -21.91 -2.87 -18.72
C SER A 423 -22.31 -2.08 -19.95
N VAL A 424 -23.61 -2.02 -20.21
CA VAL A 424 -24.18 -1.13 -21.20
C VAL A 424 -23.90 0.27 -20.66
N GLN A 425 -22.93 0.97 -21.25
CA GLN A 425 -22.62 2.37 -20.98
C GLN A 425 -23.54 3.29 -21.81
N ASP A 426 -24.78 2.87 -22.04
CA ASP A 426 -25.77 3.73 -22.67
C ASP A 426 -26.28 4.70 -21.61
N SER A 427 -26.61 5.92 -22.03
CA SER A 427 -27.23 6.91 -21.14
C SER A 427 -28.50 6.33 -20.54
N VAL A 428 -28.58 6.30 -19.22
CA VAL A 428 -29.79 5.85 -18.51
C VAL A 428 -30.81 6.99 -18.53
N SER A 429 -32.05 6.65 -18.85
CA SER A 429 -33.19 7.56 -18.80
C SER A 429 -34.43 6.83 -18.28
N GLY A 430 -35.26 7.52 -17.50
CA GLY A 430 -36.50 7.00 -16.96
C GLY A 430 -36.36 6.32 -15.59
N PRO A 431 -37.43 5.65 -15.13
CA PRO A 431 -37.49 5.06 -13.80
C PRO A 431 -36.45 3.97 -13.54
N ALA A 432 -35.89 3.97 -12.34
CA ALA A 432 -34.98 2.93 -11.87
C ALA A 432 -35.28 2.53 -10.40
N PRO A 433 -34.90 1.31 -9.98
CA PRO A 433 -35.05 0.88 -8.60
C PRO A 433 -34.01 1.58 -7.72
N LEU A 434 -34.41 2.05 -6.53
CA LEU A 434 -33.46 2.62 -5.57
C LEU A 434 -32.37 1.62 -5.20
N THR A 435 -31.12 2.08 -5.13
CA THR A 435 -30.04 1.34 -4.50
C THR A 435 -30.27 1.21 -2.99
N PRO A 436 -29.65 0.23 -2.30
CA PRO A 436 -29.80 0.07 -0.85
C PRO A 436 -29.48 1.34 -0.05
N VAL A 437 -28.47 2.11 -0.48
CA VAL A 437 -28.07 3.36 0.19
C VAL A 437 -29.07 4.49 -0.04
N GLN A 438 -29.60 4.64 -1.26
CA GLN A 438 -30.64 5.65 -1.54
C GLN A 438 -31.93 5.34 -0.76
N LYS A 439 -32.32 4.06 -0.69
CA LYS A 439 -33.48 3.65 0.10
C LYS A 439 -33.29 4.01 1.57
N ALA A 440 -32.14 3.69 2.15
CA ALA A 440 -31.82 4.02 3.54
C ALA A 440 -31.90 5.54 3.79
N LEU A 441 -31.37 6.37 2.90
CA LEU A 441 -31.38 7.83 3.03
C LEU A 441 -32.80 8.43 2.92
N LEU A 442 -33.59 7.99 1.93
CA LEU A 442 -34.89 8.60 1.62
C LEU A 442 -35.99 8.20 2.61
N THR A 443 -35.93 6.98 3.15
CA THR A 443 -36.95 6.43 4.07
C THR A 443 -36.58 6.53 5.55
N ALA A 444 -35.43 7.09 5.90
CA ALA A 444 -35.05 7.27 7.30
C ALA A 444 -35.80 8.45 7.94
N ASP A 445 -36.84 8.15 8.72
CA ASP A 445 -37.57 9.13 9.56
C ASP A 445 -36.70 9.71 10.67
N SER A 446 -35.57 9.06 10.98
CA SER A 446 -34.62 9.43 12.04
C SER A 446 -33.59 10.48 11.61
N LEU A 447 -33.64 11.00 10.38
CA LEU A 447 -32.77 12.07 9.92
C LEU A 447 -33.44 13.43 10.17
N PRO A 448 -33.13 14.13 11.28
CA PRO A 448 -33.82 15.36 11.68
C PRO A 448 -33.64 16.52 10.69
N ASN A 449 -32.61 16.48 9.84
CA ASN A 449 -32.42 17.42 8.74
C ASN A 449 -31.79 16.72 7.52
N LYS A 450 -32.60 16.45 6.49
CA LYS A 450 -32.12 15.83 5.24
C LYS A 450 -31.11 16.71 4.49
N GLY A 451 -31.13 18.03 4.69
CA GLY A 451 -30.16 18.98 4.14
C GLY A 451 -28.74 18.85 4.72
N HIS A 452 -28.53 18.05 5.76
CA HIS A 452 -27.18 17.75 6.28
C HIS A 452 -26.27 17.09 5.23
N TYR A 453 -26.84 16.45 4.21
CA TYR A 453 -26.11 15.81 3.12
C TYR A 453 -25.88 16.74 1.92
N ASN A 454 -26.26 18.02 2.01
CA ASN A 454 -25.93 19.01 0.99
C ASN A 454 -24.40 19.20 0.98
N GLN A 455 -23.80 19.12 -0.21
CA GLN A 455 -22.38 19.39 -0.41
C GLN A 455 -22.26 20.72 -1.16
N SER A 456 -21.59 21.69 -0.55
CA SER A 456 -21.26 22.98 -1.16
C SER A 456 -19.74 23.12 -1.21
N ILE A 457 -19.21 23.54 -2.35
CA ILE A 457 -17.77 23.67 -2.59
C ILE A 457 -17.52 25.06 -3.15
N LEU A 458 -16.60 25.80 -2.53
CA LEU A 458 -16.08 27.07 -3.05
C LEU A 458 -14.78 26.80 -3.79
N LEU A 459 -14.72 27.18 -5.07
CA LEU A 459 -13.55 27.01 -5.92
C LEU A 459 -12.98 28.39 -6.27
N GLU A 460 -11.68 28.58 -6.02
CA GLU A 460 -10.96 29.79 -6.39
C GLU A 460 -10.14 29.55 -7.66
N SER A 461 -10.24 30.48 -8.62
CA SER A 461 -9.46 30.42 -9.86
C SER A 461 -8.28 31.39 -9.79
N THR A 462 -7.10 30.94 -10.22
CA THR A 462 -5.90 31.79 -10.34
C THR A 462 -5.94 32.72 -11.55
N GLY A 463 -6.93 32.56 -12.44
CA GLY A 463 -7.19 33.42 -13.60
C GLY A 463 -8.66 33.83 -13.73
N ARG A 464 -8.95 34.76 -14.63
CA ARG A 464 -10.33 35.20 -14.90
C ARG A 464 -11.15 34.05 -15.47
N LEU A 465 -12.26 33.71 -14.79
CA LEU A 465 -13.25 32.77 -15.31
C LEU A 465 -14.23 33.50 -16.23
N ASP A 466 -14.57 32.83 -17.33
CA ASP A 466 -15.65 33.24 -18.22
C ASP A 466 -16.91 32.49 -17.78
N ALA A 467 -17.92 33.24 -17.32
CA ALA A 467 -19.15 32.67 -16.77
C ALA A 467 -19.95 31.88 -17.81
N ASP A 468 -19.98 32.33 -19.07
CA ASP A 468 -20.70 31.66 -20.15
C ASP A 468 -20.03 30.33 -20.50
N LEU A 469 -18.69 30.29 -20.51
CA LEU A 469 -17.95 29.04 -20.69
C LEU A 469 -18.15 28.09 -19.51
N LEU A 470 -18.12 28.60 -18.28
CA LEU A 470 -18.33 27.80 -17.08
C LEU A 470 -19.73 27.17 -17.07
N GLN A 471 -20.76 27.95 -17.38
CA GLN A 471 -22.13 27.43 -17.49
C GLN A 471 -22.21 26.33 -18.57
N LYS A 472 -21.65 26.55 -19.77
CA LYS A 472 -21.61 25.52 -20.83
C LYS A 472 -20.86 24.26 -20.40
N SER A 473 -19.77 24.39 -19.65
CA SER A 473 -19.04 23.24 -19.10
C SER A 473 -19.87 22.46 -18.10
N LEU A 474 -20.60 23.15 -17.20
CA LEU A 474 -21.54 22.51 -16.27
C LEU A 474 -22.66 21.78 -17.01
N GLU A 475 -23.22 22.36 -18.08
CA GLU A 475 -24.19 21.67 -18.93
C GLU A 475 -23.64 20.37 -19.53
N GLN A 476 -22.38 20.37 -20.00
CA GLN A 476 -21.77 19.16 -20.52
C GLN A 476 -21.56 18.10 -19.43
N LEU A 477 -21.19 18.51 -18.22
CA LEU A 477 -21.04 17.60 -17.09
C LEU A 477 -22.38 16.95 -16.72
N VAL A 478 -23.46 17.74 -16.60
CA VAL A 478 -24.80 17.21 -16.32
C VAL A 478 -25.29 16.28 -17.44
N ARG A 479 -24.96 16.58 -18.71
CA ARG A 479 -25.27 15.71 -19.85
C ARG A 479 -24.49 14.39 -19.82
N HIS A 480 -23.22 14.44 -19.44
CA HIS A 480 -22.33 13.28 -19.43
C HIS A 480 -22.59 12.33 -18.25
N HIS A 481 -22.93 12.88 -17.07
CA HIS A 481 -23.11 12.10 -15.85
C HIS A 481 -24.60 11.91 -15.50
N ASP A 482 -25.12 10.70 -15.76
CA ASP A 482 -26.51 10.32 -15.50
C ASP A 482 -26.96 10.60 -14.06
N ALA A 483 -26.05 10.42 -13.09
CA ALA A 483 -26.34 10.66 -11.68
C ALA A 483 -26.70 12.12 -11.35
N LEU A 484 -26.17 13.10 -12.12
CA LEU A 484 -26.52 14.52 -11.95
C LEU A 484 -27.93 14.85 -12.48
N ARG A 485 -28.59 13.88 -13.13
CA ARG A 485 -29.96 13.98 -13.66
C ARG A 485 -30.95 13.12 -12.87
N LEU A 486 -30.51 12.55 -11.74
CA LEU A 486 -31.37 11.74 -10.87
C LEU A 486 -32.33 12.63 -10.09
N VAL A 487 -33.61 12.30 -10.17
CA VAL A 487 -34.66 12.95 -9.38
C VAL A 487 -35.38 11.89 -8.56
N PHE A 488 -35.58 12.18 -7.28
CA PHE A 488 -36.30 11.33 -6.35
C PHE A 488 -37.68 11.92 -6.09
N GLN A 489 -38.73 11.15 -6.33
CA GLN A 489 -40.10 11.57 -6.11
C GLN A 489 -40.76 10.64 -5.11
N GLN A 490 -41.54 11.23 -4.20
CA GLN A 490 -42.39 10.46 -3.30
C GLN A 490 -43.80 10.40 -3.89
N SER A 491 -44.28 9.18 -4.11
CA SER A 491 -45.64 8.91 -4.57
C SER A 491 -46.67 9.21 -3.45
N PRO A 492 -47.96 9.41 -3.80
CA PRO A 492 -49.03 9.63 -2.82
C PRO A 492 -49.19 8.52 -1.77
N ASP A 493 -48.71 7.31 -2.06
CA ASP A 493 -48.72 6.15 -1.16
C ASP A 493 -47.51 6.10 -0.21
N GLY A 494 -46.62 7.10 -0.27
CA GLY A 494 -45.42 7.22 0.55
C GLY A 494 -44.18 6.50 0.00
N SER A 495 -44.30 5.79 -1.13
CA SER A 495 -43.16 5.11 -1.77
C SER A 495 -42.25 6.10 -2.49
N TRP A 496 -40.94 5.82 -2.50
CA TRP A 496 -39.95 6.61 -3.23
C TRP A 496 -39.56 5.94 -4.53
N GLN A 497 -39.48 6.75 -5.60
CA GLN A 497 -39.02 6.34 -6.91
C GLN A 497 -37.85 7.22 -7.35
N GLN A 498 -36.86 6.63 -8.03
CA GLN A 498 -35.83 7.40 -8.73
C GLN A 498 -36.09 7.39 -10.23
N ASP A 499 -35.84 8.53 -10.87
CA ASP A 499 -35.98 8.73 -12.30
C ASP A 499 -34.74 9.45 -12.84
N TYR A 500 -34.16 8.93 -13.91
CA TYR A 500 -33.10 9.60 -14.66
C TYR A 500 -33.75 10.52 -15.71
N ARG A 501 -33.75 11.84 -15.45
CA ARG A 501 -34.26 12.80 -16.42
C ARG A 501 -33.44 12.83 -17.70
N SER A 502 -34.04 13.23 -18.82
CA SER A 502 -33.33 13.36 -20.11
C SER A 502 -32.12 14.29 -20.03
N SER A 503 -31.09 14.03 -20.84
CA SER A 503 -29.92 14.91 -20.98
C SER A 503 -30.25 16.27 -21.61
N THR A 504 -31.46 16.44 -22.15
CA THR A 504 -31.95 17.69 -22.72
C THR A 504 -32.56 18.66 -21.70
N GLU A 505 -32.85 18.19 -20.47
CA GLU A 505 -33.53 18.97 -19.43
C GLU A 505 -32.72 18.95 -18.11
N PRO A 506 -31.55 19.60 -18.07
CA PRO A 506 -30.75 19.65 -16.86
C PRO A 506 -31.43 20.50 -15.78
N ASP A 507 -31.65 19.94 -14.59
CA ASP A 507 -32.34 20.59 -13.47
C ASP A 507 -31.31 21.13 -12.47
N TYR A 508 -30.66 22.24 -12.83
CA TYR A 508 -29.74 22.97 -11.96
C TYR A 508 -29.89 24.48 -12.16
N GLN A 509 -29.49 25.25 -11.15
CA GLN A 509 -29.48 26.70 -11.21
C GLN A 509 -28.04 27.20 -11.33
N PHE A 510 -27.81 28.13 -12.25
CA PHE A 510 -26.55 28.85 -12.38
C PHE A 510 -26.83 30.33 -12.10
N GLU A 511 -26.26 30.82 -11.02
CA GLU A 511 -26.41 32.21 -10.60
C GLU A 511 -25.04 32.89 -10.60
N GLN A 512 -24.99 34.10 -11.15
CA GLN A 512 -23.79 34.92 -11.20
C GLN A 512 -23.99 36.18 -10.38
N TYR A 513 -23.05 36.43 -9.47
CA TYR A 513 -23.01 37.61 -8.62
C TYR A 513 -21.69 38.36 -8.88
N ASP A 514 -21.79 39.65 -9.23
CA ASP A 514 -20.62 40.53 -9.37
C ASP A 514 -20.41 41.30 -8.07
N LEU A 515 -19.28 41.03 -7.40
CA LEU A 515 -18.92 41.65 -6.12
C LEU A 515 -17.69 42.57 -6.25
N ALA A 516 -17.29 42.95 -7.46
CA ALA A 516 -16.08 43.74 -7.70
C ALA A 516 -16.09 45.11 -6.99
N ASP A 517 -17.26 45.73 -6.86
CA ASP A 517 -17.44 47.03 -6.21
C ASP A 517 -17.85 46.93 -4.72
N SER A 518 -17.91 45.71 -4.15
CA SER A 518 -18.30 45.53 -2.75
C SER A 518 -17.12 45.78 -1.80
N GLU A 519 -17.29 46.75 -0.89
CA GLU A 519 -16.33 47.05 0.19
C GLU A 519 -16.18 45.88 1.19
N ASN A 520 -17.12 44.93 1.21
CA ASN A 520 -17.10 43.77 2.10
C ASN A 520 -17.56 42.49 1.39
N TRP A 521 -17.02 42.24 0.19
CA TRP A 521 -17.40 41.12 -0.66
C TRP A 521 -17.33 39.75 0.03
N LYS A 522 -16.43 39.57 1.01
CA LYS A 522 -16.31 38.31 1.78
C LYS A 522 -17.53 38.04 2.66
N ALA A 523 -18.15 39.08 3.22
CA ALA A 523 -19.36 38.94 4.02
C ALA A 523 -20.59 38.70 3.12
N GLU A 524 -20.66 39.38 1.97
CA GLU A 524 -21.72 39.15 0.98
C GLU A 524 -21.63 37.75 0.35
N LEU A 525 -20.42 37.29 0.00
CA LEU A 525 -20.18 35.92 -0.48
C LEU A 525 -20.74 34.86 0.50
N ARG A 526 -20.60 35.08 1.80
CA ARG A 526 -21.15 34.18 2.82
C ARG A 526 -22.66 34.12 2.82
N THR A 527 -23.34 35.22 2.49
CA THR A 527 -24.81 35.22 2.39
C THR A 527 -25.31 34.38 1.22
N TYR A 528 -24.60 34.41 0.08
CA TYR A 528 -24.88 33.54 -1.06
C TYR A 528 -24.53 32.08 -0.78
N SER A 529 -23.47 31.80 0.00
CA SER A 529 -23.11 30.42 0.35
C SER A 529 -24.03 29.78 1.40
N THR A 530 -24.79 30.57 2.16
CA THR A 530 -25.71 30.09 3.22
C THR A 530 -27.19 30.06 2.81
N ALA A 531 -27.53 30.48 1.59
CA ALA A 531 -28.91 30.50 1.09
C ALA A 531 -29.39 29.15 0.50
N LEU A 532 -28.54 28.12 0.51
CA LEU A 532 -28.78 26.72 0.11
C LEU A 532 -28.28 25.78 1.23
#